data_AF-A0AAJ1RZZ1-F1
#
_entry.id   AF-A0AAJ1RZZ1-F1
#
_cell.length_a   1.000
_cell.length_b   1.000
_cell.length_c   1.000
_cell.angle_alpha   90.00
_cell.angle_beta   90.00
_cell.angle_gamma   90.00
#
_symmetry.space_group_name_H-M   'P 1'
#
loop_
_entity.id
_entity.type
_entity.pdbx_description
1 polymer ?
#
loop_
_entity_poly.entity_id
_entity_poly.type
_entity_poly.pdbx_seq_one_letter_code
_entity_poly.pdbx_strand_id
1 'polypeptide(L)' 'MGNPPPPPSKDEIDAELSLAIMGYDPKDKYPEWGNDAMREAYRAGWEDGCRYVPSQQTTT' A
#
# COMPACT_ATOMS: atom_id res chain seq x y z
N MET A 1 -13.28 5.30 -18.63
CA MET A 1 -12.23 5.32 -17.58
C MET A 1 -12.93 4.97 -16.28
N GLY A 2 -12.65 3.79 -15.71
CA GLY A 2 -13.11 3.51 -14.34
C GLY A 2 -12.39 4.47 -13.39
N ASN A 3 -13.08 4.97 -12.37
CA ASN A 3 -12.38 5.68 -11.30
C ASN A 3 -11.31 4.75 -10.71
N PRO A 4 -10.12 5.27 -10.34
CA PRO A 4 -9.16 4.47 -9.61
C PRO A 4 -9.83 3.90 -8.35
N PRO A 5 -9.44 2.68 -7.92
CA PRO A 5 -9.96 2.14 -6.67
C PRO A 5 -9.67 3.13 -5.53
N PRO A 6 -10.55 3.20 -4.52
CA PRO A 6 -10.30 4.05 -3.37
C PRO A 6 -8.99 3.63 -2.68
N PRO A 7 -8.31 4.57 -2.01
CA PRO A 7 -7.11 4.24 -1.25
C PRO A 7 -7.40 3.17 -0.20
N PRO A 8 -6.46 2.23 0.02
CA PRO A 8 -6.64 1.16 0.98
C PRO A 8 -6.73 1.71 2.42
N SER A 9 -7.57 1.07 3.22
CA SER A 9 -7.76 1.38 4.63
C SER A 9 -6.55 0.95 5.45
N LYS A 10 -6.36 1.52 6.64
CA LYS A 10 -5.23 1.13 7.52
C LYS A 10 -5.19 -0.36 7.81
N ASP A 11 -6.33 -0.98 8.09
CA ASP A 11 -6.44 -2.43 8.34
C ASP A 11 -6.07 -3.28 7.11
N GLU A 12 -6.37 -2.80 5.90
CA GLU A 12 -5.99 -3.50 4.65
C GLU A 12 -4.48 -3.41 4.43
N ILE A 13 -3.89 -2.23 4.69
CA ILE A 13 -2.45 -2.02 4.65
C ILE A 13 -1.75 -2.91 5.70
N ASP A 14 -2.27 -2.97 6.93
CA ASP A 14 -1.72 -3.81 7.99
C ASP A 14 -1.79 -5.31 7.65
N ALA A 15 -2.89 -5.76 7.03
CA ALA A 15 -3.04 -7.13 6.57
C ALA A 15 -2.02 -7.48 5.48
N GLU A 16 -1.85 -6.61 4.48
CA GLU A 16 -0.86 -6.79 3.42
C GLU A 16 0.58 -6.77 3.96
N LEU A 17 0.90 -5.84 4.86
CA LEU A 17 2.21 -5.77 5.51
C LEU A 17 2.49 -7.02 6.36
N SER A 18 1.47 -7.56 7.05
CA SER A 18 1.58 -8.82 7.79
C SER A 18 1.87 -10.02 6.89
N LEU A 19 1.39 -10.00 5.63
CA LEU A 19 1.68 -11.03 4.64
C LEU A 19 3.07 -10.86 4.02
N ALA A 20 3.49 -9.61 3.78
CA ALA A 20 4.73 -9.29 3.08
C ALA A 20 5.98 -9.31 3.98
N ILE A 21 5.83 -8.96 5.27
CA ILE A 21 6.94 -8.78 6.20
C ILE A 21 6.79 -9.76 7.36
N MET A 22 7.71 -10.73 7.42
CA MET A 22 7.75 -11.72 8.49
C MET A 22 8.02 -11.05 9.84
N GLY A 23 7.12 -11.26 10.80
CA GLY A 23 7.23 -10.69 12.15
C GLY A 23 6.67 -9.27 12.27
N TYR A 24 6.05 -8.73 11.21
CA TYR A 24 5.27 -7.50 11.30
C TYR A 24 4.07 -7.71 12.22
N ASP A 25 3.95 -6.86 13.23
CA ASP A 25 2.77 -6.80 14.10
C ASP A 25 2.18 -5.39 14.06
N PRO A 26 0.90 -5.22 13.69
CA PRO A 26 0.27 -3.91 13.54
C PRO A 26 0.05 -3.18 14.88
N LYS A 27 0.18 -3.88 16.02
CA LYS A 27 0.07 -3.32 17.37
C LYS A 27 1.44 -3.01 17.97
N ASP A 28 2.51 -3.54 17.40
CA ASP A 28 3.86 -3.29 17.85
C ASP A 28 4.27 -1.85 17.54
N LYS A 29 4.94 -1.22 18.50
CA LYS A 29 5.51 0.11 18.31
C LYS A 29 6.99 -0.06 18.10
N TYR A 30 7.37 -0.37 16.85
CA TYR A 30 8.78 -0.41 16.47
C TYR A 30 9.45 0.93 16.82
N PRO A 31 10.49 0.93 17.67
CA PRO A 31 11.06 2.15 18.22
C PRO A 31 11.82 3.00 17.19
N GLU A 32 12.28 2.40 16.09
CA GLU A 32 13.10 3.11 15.10
C GLU A 32 12.27 3.70 13.94
N TRP A 33 11.24 2.99 13.46
CA TRP A 33 10.47 3.41 12.28
C TRP A 33 8.97 3.64 12.54
N GLY A 34 8.37 2.99 13.54
CA GLY A 34 6.93 3.07 13.82
C GLY A 34 6.04 2.49 12.71
N ASN A 35 4.91 1.87 13.08
CA ASN A 35 3.98 1.31 12.09
C ASN A 35 3.37 2.37 11.17
N ASP A 36 3.26 3.63 11.62
CA ASP A 36 2.78 4.73 10.80
C ASP A 36 3.68 4.97 9.57
N ALA A 37 5.01 4.94 9.71
CA ALA A 37 5.90 5.15 8.57
C ALA A 37 5.81 4.01 7.54
N MET A 38 5.62 2.77 7.99
CA MET A 38 5.41 1.63 7.07
C MET A 38 4.09 1.76 6.31
N ARG A 39 3.02 2.19 6.98
CA ARG A 39 1.72 2.44 6.34
C ARG A 39 1.81 3.59 5.33
N GLU A 40 2.54 4.65 5.65
CA GLU A 40 2.78 5.77 4.74
C GLU A 40 3.60 5.33 3.52
N ALA A 41 4.65 4.53 3.71
CA ALA A 41 5.44 3.99 2.61
C ALA A 41 4.60 3.10 1.68
N TYR A 42 3.78 2.21 2.25
CA TYR A 42 2.85 1.38 1.48
C TYR A 42 1.86 2.25 0.69
N ARG A 43 1.27 3.26 1.34
CA ARG A 43 0.32 4.17 0.69
C ARG A 43 0.96 4.93 -0.47
N ALA A 44 2.17 5.46 -0.29
CA ALA A 44 2.90 6.15 -1.34
C ALA A 44 3.19 5.23 -2.54
N GLY A 45 3.56 3.96 -2.28
CA GLY A 45 3.74 2.95 -3.33
C GLY A 45 2.44 2.61 -4.07
N TRP A 46 1.31 2.51 -3.34
CA TRP A 46 -0.01 2.30 -3.95
C TRP A 46 -0.45 3.49 -4.80
N GLU A 47 -0.23 4.72 -4.33
CA GLU A 47 -0.57 5.94 -5.08
C GLU A 47 0.26 6.06 -6.36
N ASP A 48 1.56 5.73 -6.30
CA ASP A 48 2.43 5.69 -7.48
C ASP A 48 2.01 4.60 -8.46
N GLY A 49 1.69 3.39 -7.98
CA GLY A 49 1.17 2.29 -8.80
C GLY A 49 -0.17 2.61 -9.47
N CYS A 50 -1.07 3.32 -8.78
CA CYS A 50 -2.32 3.82 -9.36
C CYS A 50 -2.09 4.93 -10.38
N ARG A 51 -1.07 5.77 -10.20
CA ARG A 51 -0.67 6.79 -11.17
C ARG A 51 0.00 6.17 -12.39
N TYR A 52 0.63 5.01 -12.23
CA TYR A 52 1.20 4.18 -13.29
C TYR A 52 0.20 3.16 -13.88
N VAL A 53 -1.11 3.46 -13.93
CA VAL A 53 -1.97 2.73 -14.87
C VAL A 53 -1.54 3.12 -16.29
N PRO A 54 -0.88 2.25 -17.07
CA PRO A 54 -0.38 2.63 -18.38
C PRO A 54 -1.60 2.99 -19.24
N SER A 55 -1.57 4.18 -19.82
CA SER A 55 -2.48 4.53 -20.90
C SER A 55 -2.33 3.47 -21.99
N GLN A 56 -3.39 2.68 -22.19
CA GLN A 56 -3.67 1.94 -23.42
C GLN A 56 -2.65 0.84 -23.81
N GLN A 57 -2.93 -0.41 -23.42
CA GLN A 57 -2.72 -1.51 -24.37
C GLN A 57 -4.01 -1.71 -25.18
N THR A 58 -4.24 -0.81 -26.14
CA THR A 58 -5.08 -1.09 -27.30
C THR A 58 -4.18 -1.74 -28.34
N THR A 59 -4.05 -3.07 -28.29
CA THR A 59 -3.45 -3.83 -29.39
C THR A 59 -4.55 -4.19 -30.36
N THR A 60 -4.36 -3.75 -31.60
CA THR A 60 -5.16 -3.99 -32.81
C THR A 60 -5.28 -5.46 -33.16
#